data_AF-A0A1A9HC28-F1
#
_entry.id   AF-A0A1A9HC28-F1
#
_cell.length_a   1.000
_cell.length_b   1.000
_cell.length_c   1.000
_cell.angle_alpha   90.00
_cell.angle_beta   90.00
_cell.angle_gamma   90.00
#
_symmetry.space_group_name_H-M   'P 1'
#
loop_
_entity.id
_entity.type
_entity.pdbx_description
1 polymer ?
#
loop_
_entity_poly.entity_id
_entity_poly.type
_entity_poly.pdbx_seq_one_letter_code
_entity_poly.pdbx_strand_id
1 'polypeptide(L)' 'MTLNFTGGSRSGVQIDRNAPKRTYKYTKKDCDLILGIDTRTSECYIIPIEETQEWGNTKSLSQLQHYKENWQILIDLALE' A
#
# COMPACT_ATOMS: atom_id res chain seq x y z
N MET A 1 -13.17 2.15 3.34
CA MET A 1 -12.10 2.39 2.36
C MET A 1 -10.96 1.43 2.64
N THR A 2 -10.30 0.96 1.59
CA THR A 2 -9.31 -0.13 1.66
C THR A 2 -8.08 0.29 0.89
N LEU A 3 -6.89 0.06 1.45
CA LEU A 3 -5.63 0.25 0.76
C LEU A 3 -5.26 -1.02 -0.01
N ASN A 4 -4.68 -0.86 -1.20
CA ASN A 4 -4.19 -1.96 -2.03
C ASN A 4 -2.65 -1.90 -2.09
N PHE A 5 -2.01 -3.04 -1.87
CA PHE A 5 -0.56 -3.20 -1.85
C PHE A 5 -0.03 -3.90 -3.10
N THR A 6 -0.72 -3.74 -4.23
CA THR A 6 -0.34 -4.35 -5.52
C THR A 6 -0.13 -3.30 -6.60
N GLY A 7 0.84 -3.55 -7.47
CA GLY A 7 1.15 -2.77 -8.66
C GLY A 7 0.91 -3.56 -9.94
N GLY A 8 1.06 -2.90 -11.09
CA GLY A 8 0.98 -3.55 -12.41
C GLY A 8 -0.43 -3.95 -12.86
N SER A 9 -1.47 -3.59 -12.10
CA SER A 9 -2.86 -3.77 -12.52
C SER A 9 -3.20 -2.83 -13.67
N ARG A 10 -3.96 -3.33 -14.65
CA ARG A 10 -4.52 -2.54 -15.75
C ARG A 10 -6.03 -2.54 -15.62
N SER A 11 -6.65 -1.38 -15.83
CA SER A 11 -8.10 -1.22 -15.86
C SER A 11 -8.51 -0.49 -17.15
N GLY A 12 -9.74 -0.72 -17.62
CA GLY A 12 -10.29 -0.12 -18.84
C GLY A 12 -10.97 -1.13 -19.77
N VAL A 13 -11.91 -0.68 -20.60
CA VAL A 13 -12.74 -1.55 -21.46
C VAL A 13 -11.93 -2.33 -22.51
N GLN A 14 -10.74 -1.83 -22.87
CA GLN A 14 -9.87 -2.40 -23.90
C GLN A 14 -8.86 -3.44 -23.38
N ILE A 15 -8.93 -3.85 -22.10
CA ILE A 15 -8.02 -4.86 -21.57
C ILE A 15 -8.39 -6.26 -22.09
N ASP A 16 -7.43 -6.92 -22.73
CA ASP A 16 -7.52 -8.36 -23.00
C ASP A 16 -7.47 -9.13 -21.67
N ARG A 17 -8.58 -9.77 -21.31
CA ARG A 17 -8.72 -10.54 -20.06
C ARG A 17 -7.99 -11.89 -20.12
N ASN A 18 -7.58 -12.33 -21.30
CA ASN A 18 -6.80 -13.54 -21.49
C ASN A 18 -5.29 -13.31 -21.36
N ALA A 19 -4.85 -12.04 -21.34
CA ALA A 19 -3.45 -11.71 -21.14
C ALA A 19 -2.98 -12.14 -19.73
N PRO A 20 -1.70 -12.53 -19.57
CA PRO A 20 -1.15 -12.91 -18.27
C PRO A 20 -1.34 -11.78 -17.26
N LYS A 21 -1.82 -12.13 -16.06
CA LYS A 21 -1.93 -11.18 -14.96
C LYS A 21 -0.54 -10.65 -14.62
N ARG A 22 -0.36 -9.34 -14.77
CA ARG A 22 0.87 -8.62 -14.39
C ARG A 22 0.79 -8.00 -13.02
N THR A 23 -0.33 -8.17 -12.32
CA THR A 23 -0.49 -7.67 -10.95
C THR A 23 0.47 -8.40 -10.03
N TYR A 24 1.28 -7.65 -9.28
CA TYR A 24 2.22 -8.18 -8.30
C TYR A 24 2.08 -7.41 -6.99
N LYS A 25 2.46 -8.05 -5.89
CA LYS A 25 2.48 -7.43 -4.57
C LYS A 25 3.76 -6.60 -4.43
N TYR A 26 3.65 -5.37 -3.95
CA TYR A 26 4.82 -4.52 -3.71
C TYR A 26 5.75 -5.18 -2.69
N THR A 27 7.04 -4.97 -2.89
CA THR A 27 8.12 -5.50 -2.06
C THR A 27 9.14 -4.40 -1.78
N LYS A 28 10.13 -4.69 -0.92
CA LYS A 28 11.25 -3.77 -0.64
C LYS A 28 12.07 -3.38 -1.88
N LYS A 29 11.92 -4.11 -3.00
CA LYS A 29 12.54 -3.72 -4.29
C LYS A 29 11.82 -2.57 -4.98
N ASP A 30 10.54 -2.35 -4.64
CA ASP A 30 9.68 -1.36 -5.28
C ASP A 30 9.61 -0.06 -4.48
N CYS A 31 9.55 -0.15 -3.16
CA CYS A 31 9.55 0.99 -2.24
C CYS A 31 9.87 0.54 -0.80
N ASP A 32 10.27 1.48 0.05
CA ASP A 32 10.46 1.24 1.49
C ASP A 32 9.18 1.48 2.31
N LEU A 33 8.29 2.34 1.81
CA LEU A 33 7.04 2.69 2.48
C LEU A 33 5.88 2.85 1.50
N ILE A 34 4.65 2.68 2.03
CA ILE A 34 3.40 2.99 1.36
C ILE A 34 2.68 4.07 2.17
N LEU A 35 2.36 5.18 1.51
CA LEU A 35 1.54 6.26 2.09
C LEU A 35 0.10 6.14 1.60
N GLY A 36 -0.80 5.71 2.49
CA GLY A 36 -2.24 5.74 2.24
C GLY A 36 -2.84 7.08 2.67
N ILE A 37 -3.71 7.68 1.86
CA ILE A 37 -4.40 8.94 2.21
C ILE A 37 -5.91 8.69 2.21
N ASP A 38 -6.58 8.95 3.34
CA ASP A 38 -8.05 9.03 3.34
C ASP A 38 -8.48 10.36 2.74
N THR A 39 -8.94 10.36 1.49
CA THR A 39 -9.32 11.58 0.76
C THR A 39 -10.51 12.33 1.36
N ARG A 40 -11.20 11.76 2.34
CA ARG A 40 -12.33 12.42 3.02
C ARG A 40 -11.88 13.20 4.26
N THR A 41 -10.83 12.74 4.93
CA THR A 41 -10.31 13.33 6.17
C THR A 41 -8.92 13.95 6.01
N SER A 42 -8.26 13.70 4.88
CA SER A 42 -6.85 14.02 4.61
C SER A 42 -5.85 13.31 5.52
N GLU A 43 -6.29 12.28 6.24
CA GLU A 43 -5.45 11.55 7.17
C GLU A 43 -4.53 10.58 6.43
N CYS A 44 -3.27 10.58 6.83
CA CYS A 44 -2.20 9.76 6.28
C CYS A 44 -2.00 8.47 7.09
N TYR A 45 -1.68 7.40 6.38
CA TYR A 45 -1.35 6.09 6.92
C TYR A 45 0.04 5.72 6.42
N ILE A 46 1.04 5.74 7.31
CA ILE A 46 2.46 5.55 7.00
C ILE A 46 2.81 4.09 7.28
N ILE A 47 2.98 3.28 6.23
CA ILE A 47 3.11 1.82 6.37
C ILE A 47 4.46 1.37 5.78
N PRO A 48 5.36 0.77 6.59
CA PRO A 48 6.57 0.14 6.07
C PRO A 48 6.24 -1.00 5.12
N ILE A 49 7.01 -1.16 4.06
CA ILE A 49 6.74 -2.20 3.06
C ILE A 49 6.86 -3.63 3.62
N GLU A 50 7.73 -3.81 4.62
CA GLU A 50 8.02 -5.11 5.24
C GLU A 50 6.80 -5.67 5.96
N GLU A 51 6.09 -4.84 6.71
CA GLU A 51 4.83 -5.17 7.39
C GLU A 51 3.78 -5.72 6.42
N THR A 52 3.73 -5.17 5.20
CA THR A 52 2.73 -5.60 4.22
C THR A 52 2.98 -7.02 3.70
N GLN A 53 4.20 -7.56 3.82
CA GLN A 53 4.56 -8.88 3.29
C GLN A 53 3.75 -9.99 3.98
N GLU A 54 3.49 -9.84 5.28
CA GLU A 54 2.70 -10.79 6.07
C GLU A 54 1.19 -10.69 5.83
N TRP A 55 0.73 -9.64 5.15
CA TRP A 55 -0.70 -9.39 4.93
C TRP A 55 -1.19 -9.93 3.58
N GLY A 56 -2.52 -9.91 3.39
CA GLY A 56 -3.10 -10.06 2.05
C GLY A 56 -2.76 -8.86 1.14
N ASN A 57 -3.32 -8.87 -0.07
CA ASN A 57 -3.10 -7.79 -1.06
C ASN A 57 -3.74 -6.45 -0.67
N THR A 58 -4.62 -6.44 0.33
CA THR A 58 -5.39 -5.27 0.74
C THR A 58 -5.64 -5.27 2.25
N LYS A 59 -5.79 -4.10 2.86
CA LYS A 59 -6.24 -3.95 4.26
C LYS A 59 -7.20 -2.77 4.40
N SER A 60 -8.19 -2.88 5.29
CA SER A 60 -9.10 -1.76 5.56
C SER A 60 -8.39 -0.68 6.39
N LEU A 61 -8.79 0.59 6.22
CA LEU A 61 -8.25 1.66 7.06
C LEU A 61 -8.53 1.45 8.56
N SER A 62 -9.65 0.82 8.91
CA SER A 62 -9.96 0.49 10.31
C SER A 62 -8.97 -0.50 10.93
N GLN A 63 -8.31 -1.34 10.13
CA GLN A 63 -7.25 -2.25 10.58
C GLN A 63 -5.85 -1.62 10.57
N LEU A 64 -5.74 -0.37 10.10
CA LEU A 64 -4.48 0.35 9.93
C LEU A 64 -4.32 1.51 10.92
N GLN A 65 -5.15 1.58 11.97
CA GLN A 65 -5.16 2.73 12.89
C GLN A 65 -3.82 2.95 13.60
N HIS A 66 -3.01 1.91 13.79
CA HIS A 66 -1.66 2.03 14.33
C HIS A 66 -0.73 2.92 13.48
N TYR A 67 -0.96 2.96 12.16
CA TYR A 67 -0.15 3.69 11.18
C TYR A 67 -0.69 5.10 10.89
N LYS A 68 -1.85 5.45 11.45
CA LYS A 68 -2.54 6.71 11.19
C LYS A 68 -1.78 7.87 11.82
N GLU A 69 -1.37 8.84 10.99
CA GLU A 69 -0.59 10.03 11.38
C GLU A 69 0.69 9.72 12.18
N ASN A 70 1.17 8.47 12.13
CA ASN A 70 2.34 8.04 12.86
C ASN A 70 3.61 8.29 12.03
N TRP A 71 3.97 9.57 11.89
CA TRP A 71 5.14 10.02 11.12
C TRP A 71 6.47 9.57 11.74
N GLN A 72 6.47 9.12 13.00
CA GLN A 72 7.67 8.56 13.63
C GLN A 72 8.21 7.36 12.86
N ILE A 73 7.32 6.55 12.27
CA ILE A 73 7.70 5.40 11.42
C ILE A 73 8.60 5.83 10.26
N LEU A 74 8.29 6.96 9.62
CA LEU A 74 9.11 7.50 8.53
C LEU A 74 10.48 7.96 9.04
N ILE A 75 10.51 8.61 10.21
CA ILE A 75 11.74 9.07 10.83
C ILE A 75 12.63 7.88 11.17
N ASP A 76 12.07 6.83 11.79
CA ASP A 76 12.79 5.63 12.18
C ASP A 76 13.40 4.93 10.94
N LEU A 77 12.60 4.76 9.88
CA LEU A 77 13.08 4.19 8.61
C LEU A 77 14.19 5.01 7.94
N ALA A 78 14.21 6.33 8.14
CA ALA A 78 15.24 7.20 7.54
C ALA A 78 16.56 7.21 8.34
N LEU A 79 16.55 6.69 9.57
CA LEU A 79 17.71 6.63 10.46
C LEU A 79 18.41 5.25 10.45
N GLU A 80 17.79 4.23 9.88
CA GLU A 80 18.40 2.92 9.59
C GLU A 80 19.36 2.97 8.39
#